data_AF-A0A939JS52-F1
#
_entry.id   AF-A0A939JS52-F1
#
_cell.length_a   1.000
_cell.length_b   1.000
_cell.length_c   1.000
_cell.angle_alpha   90.00
_cell.angle_beta   90.00
_cell.angle_gamma   90.00
#
_symmetry.space_group_name_H-M   'P 1'
#
loop_
_entity.id
_entity.type
_entity.pdbx_description
1 polymer ?
#
loop_
_entity_poly.entity_id
_entity_poly.type
_entity_poly.pdbx_seq_one_letter_code
_entity_poly.pdbx_strand_id
1 'polypeptide(L)'
;MNKTREQAVADNIWGASALFMIAAFVCFNFVSGASATKAGWILYACGWVPVLAMLIWCAIKRRKPGVGGAVSISLLIIFALVFWLNHS
;
A
#
# COMPACT_ATOMS: atom_id res chain seq x y z
N MET A 1 -22.37 14.96 -3.31
CA MET A 1 -21.40 16.02 -3.01
C MET A 1 -20.17 15.80 -3.89
N ASN A 2 -19.77 16.76 -4.71
CA ASN A 2 -18.60 16.61 -5.58
C ASN A 2 -17.32 16.71 -4.74
N LYS A 3 -16.40 15.74 -4.88
CA LYS A 3 -15.10 15.79 -4.21
C LYS A 3 -14.29 16.97 -4.75
N THR A 4 -13.52 17.63 -3.88
CA THR A 4 -12.54 18.61 -4.36
C THR A 4 -11.41 17.88 -5.10
N ARG A 5 -10.72 18.58 -6.01
CA ARG A 5 -9.56 18.03 -6.72
C ARG A 5 -8.49 17.50 -5.74
N GLU A 6 -8.28 18.21 -4.63
CA GLU A 6 -7.33 17.82 -3.60
C GLU A 6 -7.75 16.52 -2.91
N GLN A 7 -9.03 16.34 -2.60
CA GLN A 7 -9.55 15.09 -2.04
C GLN A 7 -9.41 13.93 -3.01
N ALA A 8 -9.72 14.14 -4.29
CA ALA A 8 -9.56 13.10 -5.31
C ALA A 8 -8.09 12.65 -5.46
N VAL A 9 -7.14 13.59 -5.43
CA VAL A 9 -5.71 13.27 -5.47
C VAL A 9 -5.29 12.50 -4.22
N ALA A 10 -5.69 12.96 -3.03
CA ALA A 10 -5.36 12.28 -1.78
C ALA A 10 -5.90 10.83 -1.74
N ASP A 11 -7.14 10.63 -2.16
CA ASP A 11 -7.77 9.30 -2.23
C ASP A 11 -7.02 8.38 -3.19
N ASN A 12 -6.61 8.89 -4.36
CA ASN A 12 -5.86 8.12 -5.35
C ASN A 12 -4.45 7.76 -4.87
N ILE A 13 -3.77 8.67 -4.16
CA ILE A 13 -2.42 8.36 -3.63
C ILE A 13 -2.53 7.33 -2.50
N TRP A 14 -3.49 7.46 -1.59
CA TRP A 14 -3.74 6.41 -0.59
C TRP A 14 -4.05 5.06 -1.25
N GLY A 15 -4.95 5.06 -2.24
CA GLY A 15 -5.33 3.87 -3.00
C GLY A 15 -4.23 3.25 -3.84
N ALA A 16 -3.20 4.01 -4.25
CA ALA A 16 -2.07 3.48 -5.03
C ALA A 16 -1.33 2.35 -4.31
N SER A 17 -1.30 2.38 -2.97
CA SER A 17 -0.73 1.28 -2.15
C SER A 17 -1.40 -0.07 -2.43
N ALA A 18 -2.70 -0.07 -2.70
CA ALA A 18 -3.46 -1.29 -3.00
C ALA A 18 -3.03 -1.93 -4.33
N LEU A 19 -2.64 -1.14 -5.33
CA LEU A 19 -2.16 -1.66 -6.62
C LEU A 19 -0.85 -2.44 -6.44
N PHE A 20 0.09 -1.89 -5.68
CA PHE A 20 1.32 -2.59 -5.32
C PHE A 20 1.04 -3.84 -4.50
N MET A 21 0.05 -3.80 -3.59
CA MET A 21 -0.34 -4.97 -2.83
C MET A 21 -0.92 -6.08 -3.71
N ILE A 22 -1.80 -5.74 -4.66
CA ILE A 22 -2.38 -6.71 -5.60
C ILE A 22 -1.25 -7.35 -6.43
N ALA A 23 -0.30 -6.56 -6.92
CA ALA A 23 0.84 -7.07 -7.65
C ALA A 23 1.70 -8.03 -6.80
N ALA A 24 1.98 -7.66 -5.54
CA ALA A 24 2.68 -8.54 -4.60
C ALA A 24 1.91 -9.84 -4.34
N PHE A 25 0.60 -9.75 -4.12
CA PHE A 25 -0.27 -10.91 -3.93
C PHE A 25 -0.22 -11.87 -5.12
N VAL A 26 -0.23 -11.34 -6.34
CA VAL A 26 -0.08 -12.15 -7.56
C VAL A 26 1.27 -12.88 -7.57
N CYS A 27 2.36 -12.18 -7.26
CA CYS A 27 3.69 -12.80 -7.20
C CYS A 27 3.79 -13.91 -6.15
N PHE A 28 3.16 -13.74 -4.98
CA PHE A 28 3.22 -14.74 -3.91
C PHE A 28 2.33 -15.97 -4.17
N ASN A 29 1.16 -15.78 -4.80
CA ASN A 29 0.13 -16.84 -4.85
C ASN A 29 0.00 -17.50 -6.23
N PHE A 30 0.29 -16.79 -7.31
CA PHE A 30 0.01 -17.26 -8.68
C PHE A 30 1.28 -17.49 -9.50
N VAL A 31 2.44 -17.02 -9.02
CA VAL A 31 3.71 -17.21 -9.71
C VAL A 31 4.63 -18.06 -8.83
N SER A 32 5.10 -19.18 -9.35
CA SER A 32 5.99 -20.08 -8.62
C SER A 32 7.46 -19.71 -8.81
N GLY A 33 8.25 -19.92 -7.75
CA GLY A 33 9.72 -19.83 -7.80
C GLY A 33 10.31 -18.69 -6.96
N ALA A 34 11.57 -18.85 -6.57
CA ALA A 34 12.26 -17.92 -5.68
C ALA A 34 12.32 -16.47 -6.21
N SER A 35 12.43 -16.30 -7.54
CA SER A 35 12.40 -14.97 -8.17
C SER A 35 11.03 -14.28 -8.00
N ALA A 36 9.93 -15.04 -8.01
CA ALA A 36 8.60 -14.50 -7.80
C ALA A 36 8.39 -14.05 -6.35
N THR A 37 8.85 -14.85 -5.38
CA THR A 37 8.85 -14.46 -3.96
C THR A 37 9.66 -13.18 -3.75
N LYS A 38 10.86 -13.07 -4.33
CA LYS A 38 11.68 -11.85 -4.25
C LYS A 38 10.98 -10.64 -4.87
N ALA A 39 10.37 -10.80 -6.05
CA ALA A 39 9.60 -9.75 -6.69
C ALA A 39 8.39 -9.32 -5.86
N GLY A 40 7.68 -10.27 -5.25
CA GLY A 40 6.56 -10.02 -4.34
C GLY A 40 6.96 -9.16 -3.15
N TRP A 41 8.10 -9.45 -2.52
CA TRP A 41 8.64 -8.62 -1.43
C TRP A 41 9.03 -7.22 -1.88
N ILE A 42 9.63 -7.07 -3.07
CA ILE A 42 9.96 -5.75 -3.65
C ILE A 42 8.68 -4.94 -3.90
N LEU A 43 7.67 -5.54 -4.53
CA LEU A 43 6.39 -4.90 -4.80
C LEU A 43 5.66 -4.51 -3.52
N TYR A 44 5.68 -5.37 -2.51
CA TYR A 44 5.16 -5.08 -1.18
C TYR A 44 5.88 -3.87 -0.56
N ALA A 45 7.21 -3.81 -0.62
CA ALA A 45 7.98 -2.67 -0.14
C ALA A 45 7.62 -1.37 -0.90
N CYS A 46 7.42 -1.44 -2.22
CA CYS A 46 6.94 -0.30 -3.02
C CYS A 46 5.55 0.20 -2.59
N GLY A 47 4.68 -0.68 -2.08
CA GLY A 47 3.37 -0.30 -1.54
C GLY A 47 3.43 0.68 -0.36
N TRP A 48 4.55 0.74 0.37
CA TRP A 48 4.76 1.70 1.45
C TRP A 48 5.06 3.11 0.96
N VAL A 49 5.61 3.28 -0.25
CA VAL A 49 6.00 4.58 -0.80
C VAL A 49 4.84 5.59 -0.80
N PRO A 50 3.66 5.30 -1.39
CA PRO A 50 2.53 6.23 -1.37
C PRO A 50 2.01 6.53 0.04
N VAL A 51 2.02 5.54 0.95
CA VAL A 51 1.60 5.71 2.34
C VAL A 51 2.53 6.65 3.09
N LEU A 52 3.85 6.45 2.99
CA LEU A 52 4.84 7.30 3.63
C LEU A 52 4.80 8.72 3.05
N ALA A 53 4.68 8.86 1.72
CA ALA A 53 4.54 10.16 1.08
C ALA A 53 3.30 10.92 1.58
N MET A 54 2.17 10.24 1.74
CA MET A 54 0.95 10.85 2.28
C MET A 54 1.02 11.14 3.77
N LEU A 55 1.69 10.31 4.56
CA LEU A 55 1.93 10.60 5.98
C LEU A 55 2.79 11.86 6.14
N ILE A 56 3.86 12.00 5.34
CA ILE A 56 4.69 13.21 5.30
C ILE A 56 3.85 14.42 4.88
N TRP A 57 3.02 14.28 3.83
CA TRP A 57 2.12 15.35 3.38
C TRP A 57 1.13 15.77 4.48
N CYS A 58 0.51 14.81 5.15
CA CYS A 58 -0.39 15.04 6.28
C CYS A 58 0.32 15.75 7.44
N ALA A 59 1.57 15.36 7.75
CA ALA A 59 2.38 16.01 8.78
C ALA A 59 2.70 17.47 8.42
N ILE A 60 3.14 17.73 7.19
CA ILE A 60 3.45 19.08 6.69
C ILE A 60 2.20 19.97 6.71
N LYS A 61 1.06 19.44 6.27
CA LYS A 61 -0.22 20.18 6.23
C LYS A 61 -0.96 20.19 7.57
N ARG A 62 -0.42 19.54 8.62
CA ARG A 62 -1.07 19.32 9.92
C ARG A 62 -2.51 18.78 9.79
N ARG A 63 -2.71 17.84 8.85
CA ARG A 63 -4.00 17.19 8.58
C ARG A 63 -3.96 15.75 9.07
N LYS A 64 -5.12 15.22 9.47
CA LYS A 64 -5.26 13.80 9.80
C LYS A 64 -5.34 12.96 8.51
N PRO A 65 -4.71 11.77 8.47
CA PRO A 65 -4.73 10.89 7.30
C PRO A 65 -6.11 10.30 6.99
N GLY A 66 -7.05 10.34 7.95
CA GLY A 66 -8.43 9.92 7.75
C GLY A 66 -8.57 8.42 7.45
N VAL A 67 -9.69 8.05 6.84
CA VAL A 67 -10.01 6.64 6.51
C VAL A 67 -9.05 6.07 5.49
N GLY A 68 -8.64 6.84 4.48
CA GLY A 68 -7.72 6.38 3.43
C GLY A 68 -6.38 5.90 4.00
N GLY A 69 -5.80 6.66 4.92
CA GLY A 69 -4.57 6.25 5.59
C GLY A 69 -4.75 5.05 6.53
N ALA A 70 -5.85 5.00 7.29
CA ALA A 70 -6.14 3.86 8.16
C ALA A 70 -6.26 2.56 7.35
N VAL A 71 -7.05 2.57 6.27
CA VAL A 71 -7.23 1.41 5.38
C VAL A 71 -5.91 0.98 4.75
N SER A 72 -5.14 1.92 4.19
CA SER A 72 -3.88 1.61 3.51
C SER A 72 -2.85 0.99 4.46
N ILE A 73 -2.69 1.57 5.65
CA ILE A 73 -1.76 1.08 6.67
C ILE A 73 -2.18 -0.28 7.20
N SER A 74 -3.46 -0.45 7.56
CA SER A 74 -3.99 -1.74 8.04
C SER A 74 -3.79 -2.84 7.00
N LEU A 75 -4.07 -2.54 5.73
CA LEU A 75 -3.91 -3.49 4.63
C LEU A 75 -2.44 -3.89 4.45
N LEU A 76 -1.52 -2.93 4.45
CA LEU A 76 -0.08 -3.23 4.41
C LEU A 76 0.37 -4.10 5.58
N ILE A 77 -0.01 -3.77 6.82
CA ILE A 77 0.40 -4.53 8.00
C ILE A 77 -0.15 -5.96 7.98
N ILE A 78 -1.44 -6.13 7.67
CA ILE A 78 -2.07 -7.46 7.63
C ILE A 78 -1.40 -8.32 6.56
N PHE A 79 -1.20 -7.79 5.36
CA PHE A 79 -0.57 -8.56 4.29
C PHE A 79 0.92 -8.79 4.52
N ALA A 80 1.62 -7.91 5.25
CA ALA A 80 2.98 -8.19 5.71
C ALA A 80 3.03 -9.49 6.51
N LEU A 81 2.13 -9.63 7.48
CA LEU A 81 2.05 -10.80 8.35
C LEU A 81 1.66 -12.04 7.54
N VAL A 82 0.67 -11.93 6.67
CA VAL A 82 0.22 -13.05 5.82
C VAL A 82 1.35 -13.52 4.89
N PHE A 83 2.03 -12.61 4.19
CA PHE A 83 3.12 -12.98 3.29
C PHE A 83 4.32 -13.53 4.05
N TRP A 84 4.64 -12.95 5.21
CA TRP A 84 5.72 -13.43 6.06
C TRP A 84 5.45 -14.86 6.53
N LEU A 85 4.25 -15.15 7.04
CA LEU A 85 3.91 -16.49 7.55
C LEU A 85 3.87 -17.58 6.47
N ASN A 86 3.58 -17.22 5.21
CA ASN A 86 3.41 -18.20 4.13
C ASN A 86 4.61 -18.31 3.18
N HIS A 87 5.51 -17.32 3.16
CA HIS A 87 6.57 -17.21 2.16
C HIS A 87 7.90 -16.70 2.73
N SER A 88 8.16 -16.91 4.02
CA SER A 88 9.49 -16.72 4.65
C SER A 88 10.40 -17.93 4.48
#